data_AF-A0A973AG45-F1
#
_entry.id   AF-A0A973AG45-F1
#
_cell.length_a   1.000
_cell.length_b   1.000
_cell.length_c   1.000
_cell.angle_alpha   90.00
_cell.angle_beta   90.00
_cell.angle_gamma   90.00
#
_symmetry.space_group_name_H-M   'P 1'
#
loop_
_entity.id
_entity.type
_entity.pdbx_description
1 polymer ?
#
loop_
_entity_poly.entity_id
_entity_poly.type
_entity_poly.pdbx_seq_one_letter_code
_entity_poly.pdbx_strand_id
1 'polypeptide(L)'
;LSCGFLGMVEGLKPSAEATGSAYGGKFELHRHIYSAIESMQDSTAMRSMLGDEFVTLYTALKAHEYNEFHEIITPYEREILMFNV
;
A
#
# COMPACT_ATOMS: atom_id res chain seq x y z
N LEU A 1 -8.74 -7.43 9.99
CA LEU A 1 -9.92 -8.31 10.15
C LEU A 1 -10.81 -8.30 8.90
N SER A 2 -11.13 -7.12 8.36
CA SER A 2 -12.08 -6.91 7.27
C SER A 2 -11.90 -7.81 6.05
N CYS A 3 -10.69 -7.90 5.46
CA CYS A 3 -10.48 -8.71 4.26
C CYS A 3 -10.75 -10.20 4.46
N GLY A 4 -10.36 -10.76 5.61
CA GLY A 4 -10.61 -12.16 5.93
C GLY A 4 -12.10 -12.44 6.16
N PHE A 5 -12.80 -11.53 6.84
CA PHE A 5 -14.25 -11.61 6.99
C PHE A 5 -14.98 -11.52 5.65
N LEU A 6 -14.61 -10.56 4.80
CA LEU A 6 -15.20 -10.40 3.47
C LEU A 6 -15.00 -11.65 2.61
N GLY A 7 -13.80 -12.24 2.62
CA GLY A 7 -13.53 -13.49 1.91
C GLY A 7 -14.39 -14.66 2.42
N MET A 8 -14.68 -14.73 3.73
CA MET A 8 -15.60 -15.72 4.29
C MET A 8 -17.06 -15.46 3.87
N VAL A 9 -17.50 -14.20 3.84
CA VAL A 9 -18.86 -13.80 3.42
C VAL A 9 -19.08 -14.09 1.93
N GLU A 10 -18.09 -13.82 1.09
CA GLU A 10 -18.14 -14.04 -0.37
C GLU A 10 -17.79 -15.48 -0.77
N GLY A 11 -17.35 -16.32 0.17
CA GLY A 11 -16.97 -17.71 -0.10
C GLY A 11 -15.74 -17.84 -1.01
N LEU A 12 -14.81 -16.88 -0.94
CA LEU A 12 -13.62 -16.87 -1.78
C LEU A 12 -12.70 -18.04 -1.43
N LYS A 13 -12.13 -18.66 -2.47
CA LYS A 13 -11.10 -19.69 -2.30
C LYS A 13 -9.71 -19.04 -2.33
N PRO A 14 -8.83 -19.37 -1.37
CA PRO A 14 -7.45 -18.90 -1.43
C PRO A 14 -6.75 -19.45 -2.66
N SER A 15 -5.73 -18.72 -3.14
CA SER A 15 -4.82 -19.22 -4.16
C SER A 15 -4.05 -20.45 -3.66
N ALA A 16 -3.41 -21.16 -4.59
CA ALA A 16 -2.47 -22.21 -4.23
C ALA A 16 -1.37 -21.67 -3.32
N GLU A 17 -0.87 -22.53 -2.43
CA GLU A 17 0.26 -22.20 -1.56
C GLU A 17 1.52 -21.91 -2.38
N ALA A 18 2.32 -20.95 -1.92
CA ALA A 18 3.65 -20.76 -2.46
C ALA A 18 4.55 -21.91 -1.98
N THR A 19 5.25 -22.55 -2.92
CA THR A 19 6.22 -23.62 -2.61
C THR A 19 7.65 -23.10 -2.74
N GLY A 20 8.52 -23.47 -1.80
CA GLY A 20 9.91 -23.00 -1.78
C GLY A 20 10.07 -21.52 -1.37
N SER A 21 11.06 -20.84 -1.95
CA SER A 21 11.34 -19.43 -1.65
C SER A 21 10.49 -18.50 -2.49
N ALA A 22 9.85 -17.51 -1.85
CA ALA A 22 9.12 -16.45 -2.55
C ALA A 22 10.05 -15.37 -3.14
N TYR A 23 11.34 -15.32 -2.74
CA TYR A 23 12.31 -14.40 -3.33
C TYR A 23 12.54 -14.71 -4.81
N GLY A 24 12.55 -13.66 -5.65
CA GLY A 24 12.67 -13.80 -7.11
C GLY A 24 11.38 -14.20 -7.81
N GLY A 25 10.28 -14.38 -7.07
CA GLY A 25 8.95 -14.62 -7.62
C GLY A 25 8.29 -13.36 -8.20
N LYS A 26 7.04 -13.51 -8.64
CA LYS A 26 6.23 -12.40 -9.15
C LYS A 26 5.89 -11.44 -8.00
N PHE A 27 6.17 -10.15 -8.20
CA PHE A 27 5.78 -9.11 -7.26
C PHE A 27 4.31 -8.73 -7.45
N GLU A 28 3.49 -8.97 -6.43
CA GLU A 28 2.05 -8.69 -6.50
C GLU A 28 1.61 -7.54 -5.56
N LEU A 29 2.48 -7.11 -4.65
CA LEU A 29 2.23 -5.96 -3.78
C LEU A 29 2.75 -4.66 -4.40
N HIS A 30 2.05 -3.57 -4.08
CA HIS A 30 2.47 -2.21 -4.39
C HIS A 30 3.86 -1.93 -3.80
N ARG A 31 4.79 -1.47 -4.64
CA ARG A 31 6.15 -1.09 -4.21
C ARG A 31 6.22 0.31 -3.61
N HIS A 32 5.26 1.16 -3.96
CA HIS A 32 5.23 2.55 -3.54
C HIS A 32 3.93 2.85 -2.80
N ILE A 33 4.05 3.61 -1.71
CA ILE A 33 2.92 3.96 -0.86
C ILE A 33 1.84 4.71 -1.64
N TYR A 34 2.23 5.57 -2.60
CA TYR A 34 1.30 6.28 -3.48
C TYR A 34 0.33 5.33 -4.20
N SER A 35 0.85 4.30 -4.88
CA SER A 35 0.02 3.29 -5.57
C SER A 35 -0.85 2.46 -4.61
N ALA A 36 -0.41 2.26 -3.37
CA ALA A 36 -1.20 1.58 -2.35
C ALA A 36 -2.35 2.46 -1.83
N ILE A 37 -2.11 3.77 -1.69
CA ILE A 37 -3.12 4.77 -1.31
C ILE A 37 -4.20 4.83 -2.39
N GLU A 38 -3.84 4.94 -3.66
CA GLU A 38 -4.80 4.92 -4.78
C GLU A 38 -5.63 3.64 -4.77
N SER A 39 -4.99 2.48 -4.62
CA SER A 39 -5.71 1.19 -4.55
C SER A 39 -6.67 1.09 -3.37
N MET A 40 -6.29 1.65 -2.21
CA MET A 40 -7.17 1.71 -1.04
C MET A 40 -8.34 2.68 -1.27
N GLN A 41 -8.07 3.82 -1.89
CA GLN A 41 -9.07 4.84 -2.22
C GLN A 41 -10.11 4.31 -3.22
N ASP A 42 -9.70 3.51 -4.19
CA ASP A 42 -10.60 2.97 -5.23
C ASP A 42 -11.26 1.65 -4.83
N SER A 43 -10.89 1.07 -3.67
CA SER A 43 -11.44 -0.20 -3.22
C SER A 43 -12.87 -0.07 -2.69
N THR A 44 -13.84 -0.48 -3.52
CA THR A 44 -15.25 -0.59 -3.12
C THR A 44 -15.45 -1.55 -1.94
N ALA A 45 -14.68 -2.65 -1.93
CA ALA A 45 -14.67 -3.62 -0.84
C ALA A 45 -14.25 -2.97 0.50
N MET A 46 -13.17 -2.19 0.50
CA MET A 46 -12.71 -1.53 1.72
C MET A 46 -13.64 -0.40 2.15
N ARG A 47 -14.21 0.36 1.20
CA ARG A 47 -15.24 1.36 1.50
C ARG A 47 -16.49 0.74 2.14
N SER A 48 -16.94 -0.41 1.65
CA SER A 48 -18.06 -1.13 2.24
C SER A 48 -17.76 -1.69 3.62
N MET A 49 -16.52 -2.11 3.89
CA MET A 49 -16.16 -2.74 5.17
C MET A 49 -15.75 -1.75 6.25
N LEU A 50 -15.12 -0.64 5.88
CA LEU A 50 -14.56 0.35 6.82
C LEU A 50 -15.35 1.67 6.85
N GLY A 51 -16.20 1.89 5.86
CA GLY A 51 -16.95 3.14 5.68
C GLY A 51 -16.26 4.09 4.70
N ASP A 52 -17.08 4.77 3.90
CA ASP A 52 -16.61 5.68 2.85
C ASP A 52 -15.82 6.87 3.41
N GLU A 53 -16.32 7.47 4.51
CA GLU A 53 -15.67 8.59 5.19
C GLU A 53 -14.31 8.19 5.76
N PHE A 54 -14.21 6.99 6.34
CA PHE A 54 -12.94 6.50 6.90
C PHE A 54 -11.90 6.32 5.81
N VAL A 55 -12.26 5.61 4.72
CA VAL A 55 -11.32 5.37 3.61
C VAL A 55 -10.87 6.70 3.00
N THR A 56 -11.80 7.63 2.79
CA THR A 56 -11.50 8.96 2.23
C THR A 56 -10.55 9.75 3.14
N LEU A 57 -10.85 9.84 4.45
CA LEU A 57 -10.02 10.58 5.39
C LEU A 57 -8.62 9.94 5.54
N TYR A 58 -8.58 8.62 5.68
CA TYR A 58 -7.32 7.89 5.88
C TYR A 58 -6.40 8.03 4.66
N THR A 59 -6.93 7.83 3.47
CA THR A 59 -6.14 7.94 2.22
C THR A 59 -5.66 9.37 1.98
N ALA A 60 -6.50 10.38 2.26
CA ALA A 60 -6.09 11.78 2.18
C ALA A 60 -4.97 12.13 3.17
N LEU A 61 -5.07 11.65 4.42
CA LEU A 61 -4.01 11.85 5.42
C LEU A 61 -2.70 11.19 4.98
N LYS A 62 -2.75 9.95 4.48
CA LYS A 62 -1.56 9.24 4.00
C LYS A 62 -0.94 9.87 2.76
N ALA A 63 -1.75 10.44 1.87
CA ALA A 63 -1.23 11.21 0.74
C ALA A 63 -0.49 12.47 1.21
N HIS A 64 -1.04 13.19 2.20
CA HIS A 64 -0.39 14.36 2.79
C HIS A 64 0.94 14.01 3.46
N GLU A 65 0.96 13.01 4.34
CA GLU A 65 2.20 12.53 4.99
C GLU A 65 3.27 12.14 3.96
N TYR A 66 2.86 11.48 2.87
CA TYR A 66 3.77 11.09 1.80
C TYR A 66 4.36 12.30 1.08
N ASN A 67 3.54 13.28 0.72
CA ASN A 67 3.99 14.50 0.05
C ASN A 67 4.99 15.27 0.92
N GLU A 68 4.69 15.44 2.21
CA GLU A 68 5.62 16.08 3.16
C GLU A 68 6.97 15.36 3.22
N PHE A 69 6.96 14.02 3.24
CA PHE A 69 8.21 13.25 3.23
C PHE A 69 8.98 13.42 1.91
N HIS A 70 8.29 13.47 0.77
CA HIS A 70 8.91 13.54 -0.54
C HIS A 70 9.58 14.88 -0.84
N GLU A 71 9.17 15.95 -0.16
CA GLU A 71 9.80 17.27 -0.28
C GLU A 71 11.13 17.40 0.49
N ILE A 72 11.45 16.42 1.35
CA ILE A 72 12.65 16.45 2.19
C ILE A 72 13.80 15.72 1.50
N ILE A 73 14.95 16.40 1.36
CA ILE A 73 16.21 15.74 0.99
C ILE A 73 16.70 14.94 2.20
N THR A 74 16.70 13.62 2.08
CA THR A 74 17.14 12.72 3.14
C THR A 74 18.66 12.83 3.36
N PRO A 75 19.16 12.49 4.56
CA PRO A 75 20.60 12.45 4.82
C PRO A 75 21.37 11.55 3.85
N TYR A 76 20.79 10.42 3.44
CA TYR A 76 21.37 9.49 2.47
C TYR A 76 21.48 10.10 1.07
N GLU A 77 20.41 10.76 0.60
CA GLU A 77 20.44 11.46 -0.69
C GLU A 77 21.47 12.57 -0.67
N ARG A 78 21.58 13.32 0.44
CA ARG A 78 22.61 14.34 0.61
C ARG A 78 24.01 13.73 0.53
N GLU A 79 24.26 12.62 1.20
CA GLU A 79 25.56 11.93 1.16
C GLU A 79 25.94 11.54 -0.26
N ILE A 80 25.04 10.89 -1.00
CA ILE A 80 25.31 10.47 -2.38
C ILE A 80 25.49 11.66 -3.32
N LEU A 81 24.68 12.71 -3.18
CA LEU A 81 24.75 13.88 -4.05
C LEU A 81 25.95 14.78 -3.74
N MET A 82 26.44 14.80 -2.48
CA MET A 82 27.60 15.61 -2.08
C MET A 82 28.95 14.93 -2.36
N PHE A 83 29.02 13.59 -2.36
CA PHE A 83 30.27 12.86 -2.61
C PHE A 83 30.54 12.53 -4.09
N ASN A 84 29.61 12.84 -5.00
CA ASN A 84 29.75 12.62 -6.46
C ASN A 84 29.94 13.93 -7.27
N VAL A 85 30.50 14.98 -6.65
CA VAL A 85 31.06 16.17 -7.33
C VAL A 85 32.58 16.17 -7.19
#